data_AF-W6S255-F1
#
_entry.id   AF-W6S255-F1
#
_cell.length_a   1.000
_cell.length_b   1.000
_cell.length_c   1.000
_cell.angle_alpha   90.00
_cell.angle_beta   90.00
_cell.angle_gamma   90.00
#
_symmetry.space_group_name_H-M   'P 1'
#
loop_
_entity.id
_entity.type
_entity.pdbx_description
1 polymer ?
#
loop_
_entity_poly.entity_id
_entity_poly.type
_entity_poly.pdbx_seq_one_letter_code
_entity_poly.pdbx_strand_id
1 'polypeptide(L)' 'MAVIKLGEIVMILDLHRQGVSVSAIARQTGVDRKTIRKYIERGLEAPAYGPRKPRATVIDPFTA' A
#
# COMPACT_ATOMS: atom_id res chain seq x y z
N MET A 1 9.28 5.17 -3.61
CA MET A 1 8.11 4.83 -2.78
C MET A 1 8.63 4.17 -1.53
N ALA A 2 8.60 4.88 -0.39
CA ALA A 2 8.98 4.30 0.89
C ALA A 2 8.01 3.17 1.25
N VAL A 3 8.52 2.14 1.92
CA VAL A 3 7.68 1.04 2.45
C VAL A 3 6.83 1.62 3.57
N ILE A 4 5.51 1.56 3.40
CA ILE A 4 4.57 2.05 4.41
C ILE A 4 4.51 1.06 5.56
N LYS A 5 4.78 1.55 6.77
CA LYS A 5 4.77 0.77 8.01
C LYS A 5 3.35 0.64 8.55
N LEU A 6 3.13 -0.38 9.39
CA LEU A 6 1.82 -0.61 10.01
C LEU A 6 1.32 0.62 10.80
N GLY A 7 2.21 1.34 11.49
CA GLY A 7 1.86 2.56 12.22
C GLY A 7 1.34 3.68 11.33
N GLU A 8 1.86 3.81 10.11
CA GLU A 8 1.37 4.79 9.14
C GLU A 8 -0.03 4.41 8.61
N ILE A 9 -0.30 3.11 8.44
CA ILE A 9 -1.62 2.61 8.05
C ILE A 9 -2.65 2.92 9.14
N VAL A 10 -2.31 2.64 10.41
CA VAL A 10 -3.18 2.97 11.55
C VAL A 10 -3.50 4.46 11.57
N MET A 11 -2.49 5.32 11.41
CA MET A 11 -2.67 6.78 11.38
C MET A 11 -3.56 7.24 10.22
N ILE A 12 -3.36 6.70 9.01
CA ILE A 12 -4.21 7.02 7.84
C ILE A 12 -5.67 6.65 8.11
N LEU A 13 -5.91 5.45 8.65
CA LEU A 13 -7.26 4.96 8.94
C LEU A 13 -7.94 5.78 10.05
N ASP A 14 -7.19 6.15 11.09
CA ASP A 14 -7.70 6.97 12.19
C ASP A 14 -8.08 8.37 11.70
N LEU A 15 -7.20 9.03 10.94
CA LEU A 15 -7.51 10.34 10.35
C LEU A 15 -8.72 10.29 9.41
N HIS A 16 -8.86 9.21 8.64
CA HIS A 16 -10.02 9.04 7.78
C HIS A 16 -11.32 8.85 8.59
N ARG A 17 -11.27 8.08 9.69
CA ARG A 17 -12.40 7.91 10.63
C ARG A 17 -12.80 9.22 11.32
N GLN A 18 -11.85 10.13 11.56
CA GLN A 18 -12.11 11.48 12.06
C GLN A 18 -12.76 12.41 11.00
N GLY A 19 -12.98 11.93 9.77
CA GLY A 19 -13.58 12.71 8.68
C GLY A 19 -12.60 13.59 7.93
N VAL A 20 -11.29 13.44 8.16
CA VAL A 20 -10.26 14.19 7.44
C VAL A 20 -10.21 13.74 5.98
N SER A 21 -10.22 14.72 5.06
CA SER A 21 -10.17 14.42 3.63
C SER A 21 -8.85 13.75 3.22
N VAL A 22 -8.90 12.88 2.20
CA VAL A 22 -7.71 12.21 1.62
C VAL A 22 -6.62 13.20 1.24
N SER A 23 -6.99 14.38 0.73
CA SER A 23 -6.04 15.44 0.36
C SER A 23 -5.31 16.03 1.57
N ALA A 24 -5.99 16.17 2.71
CA ALA A 24 -5.40 16.66 3.95
C ALA A 24 -4.49 15.59 4.58
N ILE A 25 -4.91 14.32 4.59
CA ILE A 25 -4.07 13.19 5.04
C ILE A 25 -2.78 13.13 4.23
N ALA A 26 -2.84 13.31 2.91
CA ALA A 26 -1.64 13.29 2.06
C ALA A 26 -0.67 14.43 2.39
N ARG A 27 -1.18 15.62 2.71
CA ARG A 27 -0.35 16.78 3.11
C ARG A 27 0.30 16.55 4.48
N GLN A 28 -0.41 15.93 5.42
CA GLN A 28 0.08 15.68 6.77
C GLN A 28 1.06 14.51 6.84
N THR A 29 0.81 13.44 6.09
CA THR A 29 1.60 12.20 6.15
C THR A 29 2.69 12.11 5.08
N GLY A 30 2.64 12.95 4.04
CA GLY A 30 3.56 12.85 2.89
C GLY A 30 3.30 11.64 1.99
N VAL A 31 2.23 10.88 2.25
CA VAL A 31 1.86 9.68 1.49
C VAL A 31 1.04 10.06 0.27
N ASP A 32 1.32 9.43 -0.87
CA ASP A 32 0.56 9.65 -2.10
C ASP A 32 -0.92 9.27 -1.93
N ARG A 33 -1.81 10.09 -2.49
CA ARG A 33 -3.27 9.94 -2.34
C ARG A 33 -3.78 8.59 -2.82
N LYS A 34 -3.16 7.97 -3.84
CA LYS A 34 -3.56 6.64 -4.32
C LYS A 34 -3.36 5.57 -3.24
N THR A 35 -2.33 5.77 -2.42
CA THR A 35 -1.96 4.84 -1.37
C THR A 35 -2.87 5.00 -0.17
N ILE A 36 -3.21 6.23 0.19
CA ILE A 36 -4.22 6.51 1.22
C ILE A 36 -5.57 5.88 0.84
N ARG A 37 -6.06 6.09 -0.40
CA ARG A 37 -7.31 5.45 -0.88
C ARG A 37 -7.24 3.92 -0.78
N LYS A 38 -6.15 3.34 -1.28
CA LYS A 38 -5.91 1.90 -1.21
C LYS A 38 -6.03 1.38 0.22
N TYR A 39 -5.41 2.03 1.21
CA TYR A 39 -5.46 1.56 2.60
C TYR A 39 -6.80 1.86 3.28
N ILE A 40 -7.51 2.91 2.92
CA ILE A 40 -8.88 3.15 3.39
C ILE A 40 -9.81 2.01 2.94
N GLU A 41 -9.75 1.63 1.66
CA GLU A 41 -10.58 0.55 1.11
C GLU A 41 -10.20 -0.83 1.66
N ARG A 42 -8.89 -1.05 1.85
CA ARG A 42 -8.33 -2.35 2.23
C ARG A 42 -8.28 -2.57 3.75
N GLY A 43 -8.38 -1.50 4.54
CA GLY A 43 -8.32 -1.55 6.00
C GLY A 43 -6.91 -1.85 6.54
N LEU A 44 -6.86 -2.49 7.71
CA LEU A 44 -5.62 -2.79 8.45
C LEU A 44 -4.84 -3.98 7.86
N GLU A 45 -4.83 -4.14 6.54
CA GLU A 45 -4.02 -5.15 5.87
C GLU A 45 -2.60 -4.61 5.69
N ALA A 46 -1.64 -5.22 6.40
CA ALA A 46 -0.24 -4.99 6.15
C ALA A 46 0.07 -5.33 4.67
N PRO A 47 0.93 -4.54 3.98
CA PRO A 47 1.37 -4.90 2.65
C PRO A 47 2.09 -6.26 2.69
N ALA A 48 1.38 -7.31 2.27
CA ALA A 48 1.96 -8.63 2.09
C ALA A 48 2.90 -8.59 0.88
N TYR A 49 4.20 -8.47 1.14
CA TYR A 49 5.23 -8.58 0.13
C TYR A 49 5.75 -10.02 0.12
N GLY A 50 5.10 -10.88 -0.67
CA GLY A 50 5.62 -12.21 -0.98
C GLY A 50 6.59 -12.16 -2.16
N PRO A 51 7.32 -13.26 -2.42
CA PRO A 51 8.03 -13.44 -3.69
C PRO A 51 7.07 -13.14 -4.84
N ARG A 52 7.52 -12.36 -5.82
CA ARG A 52 6.71 -12.06 -7.01
C ARG A 52 6.33 -13.40 -7.64
N LYS A 53 5.05 -13.62 -7.95
CA LYS A 53 4.62 -14.86 -8.63
C LYS A 53 5.53 -15.06 -9.85
N PRO A 54 6.21 -16.22 -9.98
CA PRO A 54 7.07 -16.47 -11.13
C PRO A 54 6.21 -16.33 -12.38
N ARG A 55 6.73 -15.57 -13.34
CA ARG A 55 6.11 -15.43 -14.66
C ARG A 55 6.89 -16.31 -15.60
N ALA A 56 6.19 -16.87 -16.59
CA ALA A 56 6.84 -17.61 -17.65
C ALA A 56 7.91 -16.73 -18.30
N THR A 57 9.14 -17.25 -18.39
CA THR A 57 10.26 -16.57 -19.04
C THR A 57 10.59 -17.26 -20.37
N VAL A 58 11.26 -16.53 -21.27
CA VAL A 58 11.66 -17.04 -22.60
C VAL A 58 12.58 -18.26 -22.50
N ILE A 59 13.27 -18.42 -21.37
CA ILE A 59 14.20 -19.53 -21.12
C ILE A 59 13.53 -20.74 -20.48
N ASP A 60 12.28 -20.63 -20.01
CA ASP A 60 11.55 -21.76 -19.40
C ASP A 60 11.44 -22.99 -20.33
N PRO A 61 11.30 -22.87 -21.66
CA PRO A 61 11.33 -24.02 -22.57
C PRO A 61 12.70 -24.70 -22.71
N PHE A 62 13.78 -24.09 -22.23
CA PHE A 62 15.16 -24.57 -22.41
C PHE A 62 15.81 -25.05 -21.10
N THR A 63 15.13 -24.92 -19.97
CA THR A 63 15.55 -25.49 -18.68
C THR A 63 14.96 -26.90 -18.54
N ALA A 64 15.83 -27.92 -18.66
CA ALA A 64 15.53 -29.33 -18.43
C ALA A 64 15.69 -29.73 -16.96
#